data_AF-A0A0D2NIG4-F1
#
_entry.id   AF-A0A0D2NIG4-F1
#
_cell.length_a   1.000
_cell.length_b   1.000
_cell.length_c   1.000
_cell.angle_alpha   90.00
_cell.angle_beta   90.00
_cell.angle_gamma   90.00
#
_symmetry.space_group_name_H-M   'P 1'
#
loop_
_entity.id
_entity.type
_entity.pdbx_description
1 polymer ?
#
loop_
_entity_poly.entity_id
_entity_poly.type
_entity_poly.pdbx_seq_one_letter_code
_entity_poly.pdbx_strand_id
1 'polypeptide(L)'
;MGKREEVAPGAAMQGSKRAPSAAGSAGSGPMSRALPAQIQDQLTASAASLANASGALHHLSVLDGAKCALLEAGALRHLAAVLRNGGASSPAAWDGALGALWNASLVAGSEGALAAAGAPGFLCTGAQSMCLQLQRSCED
;
A
#
# COMPACT_ATOMS: atom_id res chain seq x y z
N MET A 1 -0.02 -36.40 37.85
CA MET A 1 -1.02 -37.42 37.47
C MET A 1 -2.37 -36.74 37.41
N GLY A 2 -3.04 -36.72 36.26
CA GLY A 2 -4.33 -36.03 36.13
C GLY A 2 -4.77 -35.77 34.69
N LYS A 3 -4.97 -36.86 33.94
CA LYS A 3 -5.86 -37.06 32.78
C LYS A 3 -5.82 -36.03 31.63
N ARG A 4 -5.07 -36.39 30.57
CA ARG A 4 -5.36 -35.98 29.19
C ARG A 4 -6.59 -36.75 28.73
N GLU A 5 -7.62 -36.05 28.28
CA GLU A 5 -8.77 -36.66 27.62
C GLU A 5 -8.56 -36.53 26.10
N GLU A 6 -8.29 -37.69 25.51
CA GLU A 6 -8.16 -37.95 24.09
C GLU A 6 -9.57 -38.12 23.51
N VAL A 7 -9.94 -37.34 22.50
CA VAL A 7 -11.16 -37.54 21.72
C VAL A 7 -10.75 -37.84 20.28
N ALA A 8 -11.02 -39.07 19.87
CA ALA A 8 -10.75 -39.63 18.55
C ALA A 8 -11.62 -38.98 17.44
N PRO A 9 -11.16 -39.03 16.17
CA PRO A 9 -11.81 -38.36 15.05
C PRO A 9 -12.99 -39.17 14.49
N GLY A 10 -14.17 -38.54 14.45
CA GLY A 10 -15.37 -39.07 13.81
C GLY A 10 -15.36 -38.83 12.30
N ALA A 11 -15.30 -39.93 11.55
CA ALA A 11 -15.47 -39.98 10.11
C ALA A 11 -16.90 -39.60 9.68
N ALA A 12 -17.02 -38.81 8.61
CA ALA A 12 -18.21 -38.79 7.77
C ALA A 12 -17.83 -38.48 6.32
N MET A 13 -17.65 -39.55 5.54
CA MET A 13 -17.79 -39.52 4.09
C MET A 13 -19.21 -39.06 3.72
N GLN A 14 -19.32 -38.05 2.86
CA GLN A 14 -20.51 -37.89 2.01
C GLN A 14 -20.07 -37.49 0.60
N GLY A 15 -20.18 -38.46 -0.31
CA GLY A 15 -19.97 -38.27 -1.73
C GLY A 15 -21.10 -37.45 -2.33
N SER A 16 -20.73 -36.43 -3.10
CA SER A 16 -21.64 -35.76 -4.03
C SER A 16 -21.23 -36.07 -5.46
N LYS A 17 -22.22 -36.57 -6.18
CA LYS A 17 -22.20 -37.18 -7.51
C LYS A 17 -21.69 -36.21 -8.58
N ARG A 18 -20.90 -36.76 -9.51
CA ARG A 18 -20.43 -36.09 -10.73
C ARG A 18 -21.31 -36.50 -11.91
N ALA A 19 -21.77 -35.54 -12.72
CA ALA A 19 -22.05 -35.61 -14.17
C ALA A 19 -22.84 -34.36 -14.63
N PRO A 20 -22.93 -34.06 -15.94
CA PRO A 20 -21.89 -34.03 -16.97
C PRO A 20 -21.81 -32.66 -17.69
N SER A 21 -20.78 -32.49 -18.53
CA SER A 21 -20.52 -31.33 -19.38
C SER A 21 -21.67 -30.94 -20.32
N ALA A 22 -21.87 -29.64 -20.52
CA ALA A 22 -22.46 -29.09 -21.72
C ALA A 22 -21.60 -27.95 -22.26
N ALA A 23 -21.20 -28.08 -23.52
CA ALA A 23 -20.50 -27.10 -24.31
C ALA A 23 -21.41 -25.90 -24.63
N GLY A 24 -20.82 -24.69 -24.73
CA GLY A 24 -21.55 -23.48 -25.12
C GLY A 24 -20.57 -22.35 -25.46
N SER A 25 -20.50 -22.05 -26.75
CA SER A 25 -19.54 -21.23 -27.46
C SER A 25 -19.69 -19.70 -27.28
N ALA A 26 -18.55 -19.02 -27.39
CA ALA A 26 -18.33 -17.68 -27.96
C ALA A 26 -19.14 -16.48 -27.45
N GLY A 27 -18.39 -15.55 -26.84
CA GLY A 27 -18.70 -14.12 -26.82
C GLY A 27 -17.40 -13.34 -26.68
N SER A 28 -16.89 -12.82 -27.80
CA SER A 28 -15.75 -11.90 -27.82
C SER A 28 -16.11 -10.61 -27.08
N GLY A 29 -15.57 -10.44 -25.88
CA GLY A 29 -15.48 -9.16 -25.18
C GLY A 29 -14.02 -8.72 -25.10
N PRO A 30 -13.73 -7.40 -25.07
CA PRO A 30 -12.35 -6.90 -25.02
C PRO A 30 -11.68 -7.43 -23.75
N MET A 31 -10.47 -7.98 -23.91
CA MET A 31 -9.69 -8.57 -22.81
C MET A 31 -9.26 -7.50 -21.80
N SER A 32 -10.19 -7.06 -20.96
CA SER A 32 -9.86 -6.62 -19.61
C SER A 32 -9.57 -7.89 -18.83
N ARG A 33 -8.29 -8.30 -18.79
CA ARG A 33 -7.83 -9.41 -17.95
C ARG A 33 -8.03 -9.00 -16.50
N ALA A 34 -9.24 -9.20 -15.99
CA ALA A 34 -9.56 -9.02 -14.59
C ALA A 34 -8.60 -9.90 -13.79
N LEU A 35 -7.78 -9.28 -12.94
CA LEU A 35 -6.90 -10.01 -12.05
C LEU A 35 -7.72 -10.99 -11.21
N PRO A 36 -7.20 -12.19 -10.90
CA PRO A 36 -7.85 -13.10 -9.97
C PRO A 36 -8.23 -12.35 -8.69
N ALA A 37 -9.46 -12.55 -8.19
CA ALA A 37 -9.98 -11.83 -7.03
C ALA A 37 -9.03 -11.85 -5.82
N GLN A 38 -8.28 -12.94 -5.62
CA GLN A 38 -7.26 -13.04 -4.58
C GLN A 38 -6.07 -12.06 -4.76
N ILE A 39 -5.62 -11.84 -6.00
CA ILE A 39 -4.54 -10.88 -6.27
C ILE A 39 -5.06 -9.47 -6.04
N GLN A 40 -6.31 -9.19 -6.46
CA GLN A 40 -6.94 -7.90 -6.22
C GLN A 40 -7.10 -7.62 -4.72
N ASP A 41 -7.53 -8.60 -3.93
CA ASP A 41 -7.70 -8.48 -2.47
C ASP A 41 -6.35 -8.31 -1.74
N GLN A 42 -5.30 -8.99 -2.20
CA GLN A 42 -3.95 -8.75 -1.66
C GLN A 42 -3.40 -7.37 -2.01
N LEU A 43 -3.68 -6.86 -3.21
CA LEU A 43 -3.26 -5.52 -3.61
C LEU A 43 -4.00 -4.43 -2.81
N THR A 44 -5.30 -4.61 -2.54
CA THR A 44 -6.08 -3.67 -1.71
C THR A 44 -5.65 -3.71 -0.24
N ALA A 45 -5.43 -4.91 0.32
CA ALA A 45 -4.88 -5.06 1.68
C ALA A 45 -3.48 -4.43 1.80
N SER A 46 -2.64 -4.60 0.77
CA SER A 46 -1.32 -3.97 0.68
C SER A 46 -1.43 -2.44 0.62
N ALA A 47 -2.34 -1.90 -0.20
CA ALA A 47 -2.57 -0.45 -0.28
C ALA A 47 -3.08 0.16 1.04
N ALA A 48 -3.99 -0.54 1.74
CA ALA A 48 -4.48 -0.12 3.05
C ALA A 48 -3.40 -0.15 4.13
N SER A 49 -2.56 -1.20 4.15
CA SER A 49 -1.45 -1.28 5.09
C SER A 49 -0.41 -0.18 4.85
N LEU A 50 -0.11 0.15 3.58
CA LEU A 50 0.75 1.29 3.23
C LEU A 50 0.14 2.62 3.69
N ALA A 51 -1.17 2.82 3.51
CA ALA A 51 -1.84 4.04 3.97
C ALA A 51 -1.77 4.18 5.49
N ASN A 52 -2.04 3.11 6.23
CA ASN A 52 -1.95 3.10 7.69
C ASN A 52 -0.52 3.33 8.17
N ALA A 53 0.47 2.72 7.53
CA ALA A 53 1.88 2.91 7.87
C ALA A 53 2.31 4.37 7.63
N SER A 54 2.04 4.94 6.46
CA SER A 54 2.32 6.35 6.16
C SER A 54 1.60 7.30 7.11
N GLY A 55 0.33 7.03 7.42
CA GLY A 55 -0.45 7.82 8.37
C GLY A 55 0.13 7.78 9.78
N ALA A 56 0.56 6.61 10.26
CA ALA A 56 1.22 6.47 11.54
C ALA A 56 2.57 7.22 11.58
N LEU A 57 3.36 7.13 10.51
CA LEU A 57 4.63 7.86 10.39
C LEU A 57 4.41 9.38 10.41
N HIS A 58 3.37 9.87 9.75
CA HIS A 58 2.97 11.28 9.83
C HIS A 58 2.60 11.67 11.26
N HIS A 59 1.78 10.87 11.93
CA HIS A 59 1.38 11.17 13.30
C HIS A 59 2.57 11.19 14.28
N LEU A 60 3.49 10.24 14.13
CA LEU A 60 4.72 10.20 14.92
C LEU A 60 5.61 11.40 14.63
N SER A 61 5.73 11.81 13.36
CA SER A 61 6.59 12.93 12.98
C SER A 61 6.10 14.28 13.50
N VAL A 62 4.93 14.39 14.13
CA VAL A 62 4.54 15.62 14.84
C VAL A 62 5.39 15.83 16.11
N LEU A 63 5.88 14.74 16.72
CA LEU A 63 6.66 14.77 17.96
C LEU A 63 8.15 14.93 17.66
N ASP A 64 8.82 15.93 18.25
CA ASP A 64 10.22 16.25 17.94
C ASP A 64 11.18 15.08 18.14
N GLY A 65 11.06 14.34 19.25
CA GLY A 65 11.90 13.17 19.51
C GLY A 65 11.70 12.05 18.49
N ALA A 66 10.48 11.88 17.98
CA ALA A 66 10.17 10.87 16.98
C ALA A 66 10.64 11.28 15.58
N LYS A 67 10.64 12.58 15.23
CA LYS A 67 11.22 13.06 13.97
C LYS A 67 12.68 12.65 13.83
N CYS A 68 13.49 12.87 14.87
CA CYS A 68 14.89 12.48 14.88
C CYS A 68 15.05 10.96 14.75
N ALA A 69 14.26 10.18 15.50
CA ALA A 69 14.27 8.72 15.40
C ALA A 69 13.89 8.21 14.00
N LEU A 70 12.97 8.89 13.30
CA LEU A 70 12.60 8.55 11.92
C LEU A 70 13.76 8.78 10.93
N LEU A 71 14.51 9.87 11.10
CA LEU A 71 15.70 10.16 10.30
C LEU A 71 16.78 9.09 10.50
N GLU A 72 17.03 8.69 11.75
CA GLU A 72 18.02 7.68 12.12
C GLU A 72 17.61 6.26 11.69
N ALA A 73 16.33 5.91 11.86
CA ALA A 73 15.79 4.60 11.46
C ALA A 73 15.71 4.41 9.94
N GLY A 74 16.05 5.43 9.15
CA GLY A 74 15.98 5.38 7.70
C GLY A 74 14.55 5.33 7.16
N ALA A 75 13.57 5.82 7.93
CA ALA A 75 12.16 5.88 7.53
C ALA A 75 11.98 6.71 6.24
N LEU A 76 12.86 7.69 6.00
CA LEU A 76 12.86 8.50 4.79
C LEU A 76 12.92 7.67 3.49
N ARG A 77 13.60 6.51 3.49
CA ARG A 77 13.65 5.62 2.31
C ARG A 77 12.29 4.99 2.02
N HIS A 78 11.54 4.63 3.07
CA HIS A 78 10.18 4.11 2.92
C HIS A 78 9.24 5.21 2.42
N LEU A 79 9.30 6.40 3.02
CA LEU A 79 8.50 7.55 2.58
C LEU A 79 8.78 7.90 1.11
N ALA A 80 10.06 7.95 0.72
CA ALA A 80 10.47 8.20 -0.67
C ALA A 80 9.95 7.11 -1.63
N ALA A 81 9.94 5.85 -1.22
CA ALA A 81 9.38 4.76 -2.03
C ALA A 81 7.87 4.91 -2.21
N VAL A 82 7.14 5.31 -1.16
CA VAL A 82 5.70 5.61 -1.24
C VAL A 82 5.45 6.79 -2.20
N LEU A 83 6.24 7.86 -2.11
CA LEU A 83 6.08 9.02 -3.00
C LEU A 83 6.40 8.69 -4.46
N ARG A 84 7.37 7.80 -4.70
CA ARG A 84 7.74 7.33 -6.05
C ARG A 84 6.66 6.47 -6.70
N ASN A 85 6.02 5.59 -5.92
CA ASN A 85 5.15 4.53 -6.44
C ASN A 85 3.66 4.75 -6.17
N GLY A 86 3.30 5.64 -5.24
CA GLY A 86 2.02 5.61 -4.54
C GLY A 86 1.02 6.71 -4.85
N GLY A 87 1.42 7.79 -5.54
CA GLY A 87 0.54 8.96 -5.74
C GLY A 87 -0.79 8.64 -6.43
N ALA A 88 -0.77 7.77 -7.45
CA ALA A 88 -1.97 7.40 -8.20
C ALA A 88 -2.71 6.18 -7.62
N SER A 89 -2.01 5.27 -6.95
CA SER A 89 -2.55 3.97 -6.51
C SER A 89 -3.09 3.98 -5.07
N SER A 90 -2.61 4.91 -4.24
CA SER A 90 -3.09 5.08 -2.86
C SER A 90 -2.88 6.53 -2.40
N PRO A 91 -3.82 7.44 -2.70
CA PRO A 91 -3.72 8.86 -2.34
C PRO A 91 -3.51 9.09 -0.84
N ALA A 92 -4.16 8.29 0.01
CA ALA A 92 -4.01 8.39 1.47
C ALA A 92 -2.59 8.04 1.94
N ALA A 93 -1.95 7.02 1.35
CA ALA A 93 -0.57 6.69 1.67
C ALA A 93 0.40 7.79 1.24
N TRP A 94 0.10 8.43 0.11
CA TRP A 94 0.90 9.52 -0.44
C TRP A 94 0.82 10.78 0.44
N ASP A 95 -0.39 11.16 0.87
CA ASP A 95 -0.62 12.32 1.74
C ASP A 95 0.06 12.13 3.12
N GLY A 96 -0.10 10.95 3.73
CA GLY A 96 0.62 10.61 4.95
C GLY A 96 2.14 10.65 4.75
N ALA A 97 2.65 10.18 3.61
CA ALA A 97 4.08 10.22 3.34
C ALA A 97 4.61 11.65 3.17
N LEU A 98 3.85 12.53 2.52
CA LEU A 98 4.18 13.95 2.41
C LEU A 98 4.19 14.64 3.77
N GLY A 99 3.15 14.45 4.59
CA GLY A 99 3.07 15.04 5.92
C GLY A 99 4.24 14.59 6.80
N ALA A 100 4.58 13.31 6.74
CA ALA A 100 5.75 12.77 7.44
C ALA A 100 7.06 13.43 6.99
N LEU A 101 7.25 13.57 5.68
CA LEU A 101 8.44 14.16 5.07
C LEU A 101 8.56 15.67 5.36
N TRP A 102 7.45 16.39 5.32
CA TRP A 102 7.36 17.80 5.69
C TRP A 102 7.82 18.02 7.13
N ASN A 103 7.30 17.23 8.07
CA ASN A 103 7.71 17.36 9.46
C ASN A 103 9.18 16.99 9.67
N ALA A 104 9.70 16.00 8.95
CA ALA A 104 11.09 15.60 9.01
C ALA A 104 12.05 16.71 8.50
N SER A 105 11.63 17.51 7.51
CA SER A 105 12.43 18.64 7.01
C SER A 105 12.54 19.81 7.97
N LEU A 106 11.68 19.87 8.99
CA LEU A 106 11.76 20.87 10.05
C LEU A 106 12.86 20.56 11.08
N VAL A 107 13.44 19.36 11.05
CA VAL A 107 14.58 19.01 11.92
C VAL A 107 15.85 19.66 11.38
N ALA A 108 16.55 20.39 12.25
CA ALA A 108 17.83 21.00 11.90
C ALA A 108 18.86 19.95 11.48
N GLY A 109 19.53 20.15 10.33
CA GLY A 109 20.52 19.20 9.82
C GLY A 109 19.92 18.01 9.04
N SER A 110 18.61 18.00 8.78
CA SER A 110 17.94 16.92 8.05
C SER A 110 18.19 16.94 6.53
N GLU A 111 18.79 18.00 6.00
CA GLU A 111 18.95 18.24 4.56
C GLU A 111 19.72 17.11 3.88
N GLY A 112 20.81 16.65 4.51
CA GLY A 112 21.62 15.56 3.99
C GLY A 112 20.87 14.23 3.94
N ALA A 113 20.07 13.93 4.97
CA ALA A 113 19.27 12.70 5.03
C ALA A 113 18.13 12.72 4.00
N LEU A 114 17.46 13.85 3.83
CA LEU A 114 16.42 14.05 2.82
C LEU A 114 16.96 13.97 1.39
N ALA A 115 18.11 14.60 1.14
CA ALA A 115 18.78 14.52 -0.15
C ALA A 115 19.22 13.09 -0.48
N ALA A 116 19.79 12.37 0.48
CA ALA A 116 20.19 10.96 0.32
C ALA A 116 18.99 10.03 0.07
N ALA A 117 17.83 10.35 0.64
CA ALA A 117 16.58 9.64 0.36
C ALA A 117 15.98 9.99 -1.01
N GLY A 118 16.50 11.01 -1.71
CA GLY A 118 16.02 11.48 -3.01
C GLY A 118 14.74 12.33 -2.94
N ALA A 119 14.37 12.81 -1.74
CA ALA A 119 13.13 13.54 -1.49
C ALA A 119 12.84 14.67 -2.49
N PRO A 120 13.78 15.57 -2.83
CA PRO A 120 13.49 16.67 -3.76
C PRO A 120 12.99 16.19 -5.14
N GLY A 121 13.57 15.11 -5.67
CA GLY A 121 13.17 14.55 -6.96
C GLY A 121 11.73 14.03 -6.94
N PHE A 122 11.36 13.27 -5.91
CA PHE A 122 10.01 12.71 -5.80
C PHE A 122 8.94 13.77 -5.60
N LEU A 123 9.27 14.87 -4.89
CA LEU A 123 8.35 15.98 -4.71
C LEU A 123 8.08 16.70 -6.05
N CYS A 124 9.12 16.99 -6.82
CA CYS A 124 8.97 17.62 -8.14
C CYS A 124 8.17 16.74 -9.11
N THR A 125 8.51 15.45 -9.20
CA THR A 125 7.82 14.52 -10.11
C THR A 125 6.38 14.25 -9.65
N GLY A 126 6.15 14.10 -8.35
CA GLY A 126 4.81 13.88 -7.79
C GLY A 126 3.87 15.05 -8.06
N ALA A 127 4.33 16.28 -7.83
CA ALA A 127 3.54 17.49 -8.10
C ALA A 127 3.17 17.63 -9.58
N GLN A 128 4.10 17.30 -10.49
CA GLN A 128 3.83 17.30 -11.93
C GLN A 128 2.77 16.26 -12.34
N SER A 129 2.85 15.04 -11.80
CA SER A 129 1.85 14.00 -12.06
C SER A 129 0.45 14.42 -11.61
N MET A 130 0.31 15.01 -10.42
CA MET A 130 -1.00 15.49 -9.94
C MET A 130 -1.54 16.63 -10.80
N CYS A 131 -0.69 17.57 -11.21
CA CYS A 131 -1.09 18.65 -12.11
C CYS A 131 -1.62 18.11 -13.44
N LEU A 132 -0.93 17.14 -14.03
CA LEU A 132 -1.37 16.48 -15.27
C LEU A 132 -2.69 15.70 -15.10
N GLN A 133 -2.93 15.08 -13.93
CA GLN A 133 -4.20 14.39 -13.67
C GLN A 133 -5.36 15.38 -13.53
N LEU A 134 -5.16 16.49 -12.82
CA LEU A 134 -6.17 17.54 -12.68
C LEU A 134 -6.54 18.16 -14.03
N GLN A 135 -5.54 18.40 -14.89
CA GLN A 135 -5.78 18.92 -16.24
C GLN A 135 -6.68 17.99 -17.05
N ARG A 136 -6.39 16.67 -17.05
CA ARG A 136 -7.22 15.68 -17.76
C ARG A 136 -8.64 15.61 -17.21
N SER A 137 -8.84 15.70 -15.90
CA SER A 137 -10.17 15.69 -15.29
C SER A 137 -11.02 16.93 -15.58
N CYS A 138 -10.44 18.01 -16.12
CA CYS A 138 -11.19 19.18 -16.58
C CYS A 138 -11.53 19.12 -18.09
N GLU A 139 -10.95 18.18 -18.83
CA GLU A 139 -11.16 17.99 -20.27
C GLU A 139 -12.25 16.96 -20.59
N ASP A 140 -12.69 16.17 -19.60
CA ASP A 140 -13.84 15.24 -19.64
C ASP A 140 -15.12 15.90 -19.08
#